data_AF-H9THV6-F1
#
_entry.id   AF-H9THV6-F1
#
_cell.length_a   1.000
_cell.length_b   1.000
_cell.length_c   1.000
_cell.angle_alpha   90.00
_cell.angle_beta   90.00
_cell.angle_gamma   90.00
#
_symmetry.space_group_name_H-M   'P 1'
#
loop_
_entity.id
_entity.type
_entity.pdbx_description
1 polymer ?
#
loop_
_entity_poly.entity_id
_entity_poly.type
_entity_poly.pdbx_seq_one_letter_code
_entity_poly.pdbx_strand_id
1 'polypeptide(L)' 'MKLSLMVAISKNGVIGNGPDIPWSAKGEQLLFKAITYNQWLLVGRKTFESMGALPNRKYAVVTALLQS' A
#
# COMPACT_ATOMS: atom_id res chain seq x y z
N MET A 1 13.92 -5.42 -15.01
CA MET A 1 13.02 -5.21 -13.86
C MET A 1 11.98 -4.17 -14.25
N LYS A 2 10.68 -4.45 -14.08
CA LYS A 2 9.60 -3.48 -14.35
C LYS A 2 9.20 -2.81 -13.03
N LEU A 3 9.12 -1.48 -13.01
CA LEU A 3 8.55 -0.73 -11.89
C LEU A 3 7.15 -0.23 -12.29
N SER A 4 6.23 -0.24 -11.34
CA SER A 4 4.85 0.22 -11.54
C SER A 4 4.35 0.85 -10.24
N LEU A 5 3.51 1.87 -10.37
CA LEU A 5 2.90 2.56 -9.23
C LEU A 5 1.41 2.30 -9.22
N MET A 6 0.88 1.98 -8.04
CA MET A 6 -0.54 1.76 -7.79
C MET A 6 -0.98 2.66 -6.63
N VAL A 7 -2.07 3.42 -6.83
CA VAL A 7 -2.59 4.37 -5.85
C VAL A 7 -4.10 4.55 -6.02
N ALA A 8 -4.82 4.67 -4.90
CA ALA A 8 -6.20 5.14 -4.90
C ALA A 8 -6.21 6.63 -4.53
N ILE A 9 -6.81 7.46 -5.39
CA ILE A 9 -6.86 8.91 -5.22
C ILE A 9 -8.34 9.33 -5.23
N SER A 10 -8.76 10.03 -4.18
CA SER A 10 -10.11 10.58 -4.11
C SER A 10 -10.28 11.78 -5.07
N LYS A 11 -11.52 12.23 -5.31
CA LYS A 11 -11.82 13.31 -6.27
C LYS A 11 -11.10 14.63 -5.97
N ASN A 12 -10.77 14.90 -4.70
CA ASN A 12 -10.04 16.09 -4.27
C ASN A 12 -8.53 15.87 -4.12
N GLY A 13 -8.00 14.74 -4.61
CA GLY A 13 -6.57 14.43 -4.58
C GLY A 13 -6.07 13.79 -3.28
N VAL A 14 -6.91 13.65 -2.26
CA VAL A 14 -6.50 13.02 -0.98
C VAL A 14 -6.26 11.53 -1.19
N ILE A 15 -5.11 11.04 -0.69
CA ILE A 15 -4.72 9.62 -0.70
C ILE A 15 -4.76 8.96 0.69
N GLY A 16 -4.82 9.77 1.75
CA GLY A 16 -4.81 9.33 3.14
C GLY A 16 -5.05 10.51 4.08
N ASN A 17 -5.48 10.21 5.31
CA ASN A 17 -5.64 11.16 6.40
C ASN A 17 -5.08 10.53 7.68
N GLY A 18 -3.93 11.01 8.15
CA GLY A 18 -3.20 10.34 9.21
C GLY A 18 -2.67 8.96 8.76
N PRO A 19 -2.87 7.88 9.54
CA PRO A 19 -2.49 6.53 9.15
C PRO A 19 -3.46 5.87 8.17
N ASP A 20 -4.65 6.44 7.97
CA ASP A 20 -5.78 5.76 7.34
C ASP A 20 -6.09 6.27 5.93
N ILE A 21 -6.80 5.45 5.16
CA ILE A 21 -7.49 5.86 3.95
C ILE A 21 -8.89 6.34 4.38
N PRO A 22 -9.25 7.63 4.21
CA PRO A 22 -10.47 8.21 4.79
C PRO A 22 -11.74 7.89 3.99
N TRP A 23 -11.80 6.73 3.35
CA TRP A 23 -12.98 6.24 2.64
C TRP A 23 -13.02 4.72 2.60
N SER A 24 -14.20 4.17 2.28
CA SER A 24 -14.38 2.78 1.95
C SER A 24 -15.12 2.68 0.61
N ALA A 25 -14.39 2.34 -0.45
CA ALA A 25 -14.93 2.14 -1.78
C ALA A 25 -15.05 0.64 -2.05
N LYS A 26 -16.28 0.13 -2.13
CA LYS A 26 -16.53 -1.29 -2.38
C LYS A 26 -15.85 -1.72 -3.68
N GLY A 27 -15.08 -2.81 -3.62
CA GLY A 27 -14.37 -3.38 -4.77
C GLY A 27 -12.96 -2.83 -5.03
N GLU A 28 -12.60 -1.67 -4.50
CA GLU A 28 -11.26 -1.09 -4.69
C GLU A 28 -10.17 -2.01 -4.12
N GLN A 29 -10.36 -2.52 -2.91
CA GLN A 29 -9.43 -3.47 -2.29
C GLN A 29 -9.34 -4.81 -3.04
N LEU A 30 -10.40 -5.22 -3.76
CA LEU A 30 -10.37 -6.43 -4.59
C LEU A 30 -9.46 -6.24 -5.80
N LEU A 31 -9.49 -5.04 -6.40
CA LEU A 31 -8.60 -4.66 -7.50
C LEU A 31 -7.14 -4.63 -7.03
N PHE A 32 -6.87 -3.95 -5.91
CA PHE A 32 -5.53 -3.96 -5.29
C PHE A 32 -5.08 -5.39 -5.02
N LYS A 33 -5.97 -6.23 -4.47
CA LYS A 33 -5.65 -7.63 -4.17
C LYS A 33 -5.29 -8.44 -5.43
N ALA A 34 -6.06 -8.30 -6.49
CA ALA A 34 -5.85 -9.05 -7.73
C ALA A 34 -4.52 -8.67 -8.41
N ILE A 35 -4.22 -7.38 -8.49
CA ILE A 35 -3.04 -6.91 -9.23
C ILE A 35 -1.74 -7.16 -8.44
N THR A 36 -1.79 -7.08 -7.11
CA THR A 36 -0.60 -7.25 -6.26
C THR A 36 -0.35 -8.69 -5.80
N TYR A 37 -1.17 -9.65 -6.25
CA TYR A 37 -1.02 -11.06 -5.86
C TYR A 37 0.32 -11.66 -6.32
N ASN A 38 1.04 -12.29 -5.39
CA ASN A 38 2.39 -12.84 -5.59
C ASN A 38 3.44 -11.83 -6.11
N GLN A 39 3.18 -10.52 -5.96
CA GLN A 39 4.10 -9.46 -6.36
C GLN A 39 4.95 -8.97 -5.17
N TRP A 40 6.04 -8.28 -5.51
CA TRP A 40 6.79 -7.46 -4.57
C TRP A 40 6.15 -6.07 -4.46
N LEU A 41 5.97 -5.60 -3.23
CA LEU A 41 5.48 -4.27 -2.90
C LEU A 41 6.59 -3.45 -2.26
N LEU A 42 6.95 -2.33 -2.89
CA LEU A 42 7.79 -1.31 -2.30
C LEU A 42 6.90 -0.30 -1.59
N VAL A 43 7.02 -0.19 -0.27
CA VAL A 43 6.17 0.70 0.56
C VAL A 43 6.98 1.43 1.61
N GLY A 44 6.49 2.59 2.03
CA GLY A 44 7.05 3.28 3.20
C GLY A 44 6.66 2.59 4.51
N ARG A 45 7.52 2.70 5.53
CA ARG A 45 7.29 2.16 6.88
C ARG A 45 5.89 2.48 7.45
N LYS A 46 5.44 3.74 7.34
CA LYS A 46 4.12 4.16 7.88
C LYS A 46 2.95 3.42 7.22
N THR A 47 2.99 3.22 5.91
CA THR A 47 1.97 2.46 5.18
C THR A 47 1.99 1.00 5.58
N PHE A 48 3.18 0.42 5.72
CA PHE A 48 3.33 -0.97 6.14
C PHE A 48 2.80 -1.21 7.57
N GLU A 49 3.07 -0.31 8.50
CA GLU A 49 2.56 -0.40 9.88
C GLU A 49 1.04 -0.21 9.96
N SER A 50 0.47 0.69 9.15
CA SER A 50 -0.97 0.90 9.10
C SER A 50 -1.71 -0.29 8.48
N MET A 51 -1.23 -0.81 7.35
CA MET A 51 -1.93 -1.87 6.61
C MET A 51 -1.59 -3.30 7.07
N GLY A 52 -0.42 -3.49 7.68
CA GLY A 52 0.17 -4.79 7.98
C GLY A 52 0.67 -5.56 6.75
N ALA A 53 1.21 -6.75 6.99
CA ALA A 53 1.62 -7.66 5.93
C ALA A 53 0.39 -8.42 5.40
N LEU A 54 -0.04 -8.11 4.18
CA LEU A 54 -1.11 -8.85 3.53
C LEU A 54 -0.57 -10.19 2.99
N PRO A 55 -1.32 -11.29 3.11
CA PRO A 55 -0.85 -12.60 2.67
C PRO A 55 -0.58 -12.64 1.16
N ASN A 56 0.30 -13.54 0.74
CA ASN A 56 0.66 -13.77 -0.66
C ASN A 56 1.27 -12.54 -1.37
N ARG A 57 2.03 -11.73 -0.63
CA ARG A 57 2.83 -10.60 -1.10
C ARG A 57 4.18 -10.61 -0.41
N LYS A 58 5.19 -10.07 -1.10
CA LYS A 58 6.49 -9.76 -0.50
C LYS A 58 6.61 -8.25 -0.34
N TYR A 59 7.31 -7.81 0.69
CA TYR A 59 7.45 -6.40 1.01
C TYR A 59 8.91 -5.98 1.05
N ALA A 60 9.23 -4.90 0.35
CA ALA A 60 10.43 -4.11 0.56
C ALA A 60 9.99 -2.82 1.26
N VAL A 61 10.29 -2.71 2.55
CA VAL A 61 9.86 -1.57 3.37
C VAL A 61 11.00 -0.57 3.46
N VAL A 62 10.76 0.68 3.07
CA VAL A 62 11.75 1.75 3.19
C VAL A 62 11.60 2.49 4.51
N THR A 63 12.74 2.65 5.19
CA THR A 63 12.89 3.43 6.43
C THR A 63 14.27 4.08 6.43
N ALA A 64 14.38 5.29 7.00
CA ALA A 64 15.66 5.98 7.16
C ALA A 64 16.36 5.63 8.48
N LEU A 65 15.68 4.90 9.37
CA LEU A 65 16.22 4.43 10.64
C LEU A 65 16.57 2.95 10.52
N LEU A 66 17.75 2.59 11.00
CA LEU A 66 18.10 1.18 11.25
C LEU A 66 17.17 0.64 12.33
N GLN A 67 16.38 -0.38 11.98
CA GLN A 67 15.62 -1.16 12.95
C GLN A 67 16.51 -2.31 13.41
N SER A 68 16.76 -2.37 14.73
CA SER A 68 17.54 -3.40 15.42
C SER A 68 16.76 -4.72 15.52
#